data_AF-A0A2V9XT30-F1
#
_entry.id   AF-A0A2V9XT30-F1
#
_cell.length_a   1.000
_cell.length_b   1.000
_cell.length_c   1.000
_cell.angle_alpha   90.00
_cell.angle_beta   90.00
_cell.angle_gamma   90.00
#
_symmetry.space_group_name_H-M   'P 1'
#
loop_
_entity.id
_entity.type
_entity.pdbx_description
1 polymer ?
#
loop_
_entity_poly.entity_id
_entity_poly.type
_entity_poly.pdbx_seq_one_letter_code
_entity_poly.pdbx_strand_id
1 'polypeptide(L)'
;MRTSQTIEYSEAKRIVDLIVERALQMQKAAVIAVADSHGELIAFARMDGAPISSIRIAANKAWTAARERKPTKEIGEKVRHPEKGHDIAYYGDPKFVGWGGGIPLWK
;
A
#
# COMPACT_ATOMS: atom_id res chain seq x y z
N MET A 1 -16.01 19.55 -15.57
CA MET A 1 -15.65 18.72 -14.39
C MET A 1 -15.44 17.29 -14.87
N ARG A 2 -14.25 16.71 -14.71
CA ARG A 2 -14.04 15.27 -15.01
C ARG A 2 -14.36 14.47 -13.77
N THR A 3 -15.25 13.49 -13.87
CA THR A 3 -15.51 12.50 -12.82
C THR A 3 -14.37 11.46 -12.85
N SER A 4 -13.72 11.23 -11.71
CA SER A 4 -12.76 10.14 -11.54
C SER A 4 -13.46 8.96 -10.88
N GLN A 5 -13.19 7.74 -11.33
CA GLN A 5 -13.60 6.55 -10.58
C GLN A 5 -12.67 6.41 -9.37
N THR A 6 -13.24 6.22 -8.18
CA THR A 6 -12.50 6.00 -6.94
C THR A 6 -13.09 4.81 -6.18
N ILE A 7 -12.27 4.24 -5.30
CA ILE A 7 -12.74 3.28 -4.30
C ILE A 7 -13.64 4.01 -3.31
N GLU A 8 -14.79 3.40 -3.05
CA GLU A 8 -15.73 3.82 -2.01
C GLU A 8 -15.40 3.17 -0.67
N TYR A 9 -15.89 3.76 0.43
CA TYR A 9 -15.65 3.25 1.78
C TYR A 9 -16.10 1.79 1.95
N SER A 10 -17.25 1.40 1.39
CA SER A 10 -17.76 0.03 1.49
C SER A 10 -16.85 -1.00 0.80
N GLU A 11 -16.25 -0.63 -0.34
CA GLU A 11 -15.28 -1.45 -1.06
C GLU A 11 -13.98 -1.56 -0.27
N ALA A 12 -13.46 -0.44 0.25
CA ALA A 12 -12.27 -0.41 1.08
C ALA A 12 -12.42 -1.26 2.35
N LYS A 13 -13.57 -1.17 3.03
CA LYS A 13 -13.89 -1.99 4.20
C LYS A 13 -13.90 -3.47 3.84
N ARG A 14 -14.54 -3.85 2.73
CA ARG A 14 -14.58 -5.25 2.26
C ARG A 14 -13.19 -5.81 1.97
N ILE A 15 -12.30 -5.00 1.40
CA ILE A 15 -10.89 -5.38 1.18
C ILE A 15 -10.19 -5.64 2.51
N VAL A 16 -10.35 -4.74 3.49
CA VAL A 16 -9.78 -4.91 4.83
C VAL A 16 -10.29 -6.19 5.49
N ASP A 17 -11.61 -6.40 5.52
CA ASP A 17 -12.24 -7.56 6.16
C ASP A 17 -11.72 -8.87 5.54
N LEU A 18 -11.62 -8.94 4.20
CA LEU A 18 -11.13 -10.13 3.49
C LEU A 18 -9.66 -10.43 3.79
N ILE A 19 -8.81 -9.40 3.88
CA ILE A 19 -7.39 -9.59 4.23
C ILE A 19 -7.25 -10.02 5.69
N VAL A 20 -8.04 -9.44 6.61
CA VAL A 20 -8.04 -9.83 8.03
C VAL A 20 -8.46 -11.29 8.17
N GLU A 21 -9.55 -11.71 7.52
CA GLU A 21 -10.00 -13.11 7.54
C GLU A 21 -8.90 -14.05 7.03
N ARG A 22 -8.28 -13.70 5.89
CA ARG A 22 -7.20 -14.51 5.33
C ARG A 22 -5.98 -14.59 6.24
N ALA A 23 -5.61 -13.49 6.90
CA ALA A 23 -4.49 -13.47 7.83
C ALA A 23 -4.75 -14.37 9.06
N LEU A 24 -5.98 -14.35 9.59
CA LEU A 24 -6.41 -15.23 10.67
C LEU A 24 -6.32 -16.72 10.28
N GLN A 25 -6.80 -17.09 9.08
CA GLN A 25 -6.68 -18.46 8.57
C GLN A 25 -5.22 -18.92 8.45
N MET A 26 -4.30 -17.98 8.18
CA MET A 26 -2.87 -18.24 8.09
C MET A 26 -2.14 -18.16 9.44
N GLN A 27 -2.86 -17.92 10.55
CA GLN A 27 -2.31 -17.69 11.88
C GLN A 27 -1.27 -16.56 11.90
N LYS A 28 -1.56 -15.47 11.16
CA LYS A 28 -0.71 -14.28 11.08
C LYS A 28 -1.46 -13.03 11.52
N ALA A 29 -0.71 -12.03 11.95
CA ALA A 29 -1.21 -10.69 12.22
C ALA A 29 -0.62 -9.70 11.21
N ALA A 30 -1.44 -8.76 10.72
CA ALA A 30 -1.06 -7.81 9.70
C ALA A 30 -1.56 -6.40 10.01
N VAL A 31 -0.95 -5.43 9.31
CA VAL A 31 -1.47 -4.08 9.17
C VAL A 31 -1.91 -3.90 7.72
N ILE A 32 -3.16 -3.46 7.54
CA ILE A 32 -3.81 -3.29 6.25
C ILE A 32 -4.15 -1.81 6.10
N ALA A 33 -3.84 -1.26 4.93
CA ALA A 33 -4.18 0.11 4.55
C ALA A 33 -4.77 0.11 3.14
N VAL A 34 -5.92 0.76 2.99
CA VAL A 34 -6.57 1.00 1.70
C VAL A 34 -6.69 2.51 1.52
N ALA A 35 -6.26 3.01 0.36
CA ALA A 35 -6.21 4.41 0.03
C ALA A 35 -6.92 4.70 -1.30
N ASP A 36 -7.28 5.96 -1.53
CA ASP A 36 -7.84 6.44 -2.78
C ASP A 36 -6.76 6.57 -3.89
N SER A 37 -7.16 7.07 -5.05
CA SER A 37 -6.25 7.29 -6.19
C SER A 37 -5.17 8.36 -5.94
N HIS A 38 -5.34 9.20 -4.92
CA HIS A 38 -4.38 10.20 -4.47
C HIS A 38 -3.44 9.68 -3.37
N GLY A 39 -3.66 8.45 -2.89
CA GLY A 39 -2.88 7.83 -1.83
C GLY A 39 -3.34 8.21 -0.42
N GLU A 40 -4.52 8.81 -0.27
CA GLU A 40 -5.09 9.19 1.02
C GLU A 40 -5.94 8.04 1.60
N LEU A 41 -5.79 7.78 2.90
CA LEU A 41 -6.40 6.61 3.54
C LEU A 41 -7.93 6.67 3.54
N ILE A 42 -8.56 5.57 3.12
CA ILE A 42 -10.01 5.35 3.22
C ILE A 42 -10.31 4.39 4.37
N ALA A 43 -9.54 3.30 4.49
CA ALA A 43 -9.71 2.29 5.53
C ALA A 43 -8.36 1.77 6.02
N PHE A 44 -8.29 1.45 7.31
CA PHE A 44 -7.07 0.98 7.95
C PHE A 44 -7.40 0.00 9.07
N ALA A 45 -6.64 -1.08 9.18
CA ALA A 45 -6.74 -2.03 10.27
C ALA A 45 -5.34 -2.46 10.74
N ARG A 46 -5.15 -2.49 12.05
CA ARG A 46 -4.01 -3.14 12.71
C ARG A 46 -4.57 -4.29 13.52
N MET A 47 -4.25 -5.52 13.12
CA MET A 47 -4.62 -6.70 13.89
C MET A 47 -3.85 -6.76 15.22
N ASP A 48 -4.42 -7.44 16.21
CA ASP A 48 -3.71 -7.75 17.43
C ASP A 48 -2.47 -8.60 17.14
N GLY A 49 -1.36 -8.31 17.84
CA GLY A 49 -0.07 -8.95 17.58
C GLY A 49 0.67 -8.47 16.32
N ALA A 50 0.06 -7.60 15.49
CA ALA A 50 0.77 -7.02 14.34
C ALA A 50 1.86 -6.03 14.80
N PRO A 51 3.05 -6.02 14.16
CA PRO A 51 4.12 -5.10 14.55
C PRO A 51 3.71 -3.62 14.44
N ILE A 52 3.99 -2.83 15.49
CA ILE A 52 3.70 -1.39 15.53
C ILE A 52 4.44 -0.65 14.40
N SER A 53 5.65 -1.08 14.07
CA SER A 53 6.45 -0.54 12.96
C SER A 53 5.73 -0.64 11.60
N SER A 54 4.81 -1.60 11.44
CA SER A 54 4.07 -1.80 10.20
C SER A 54 2.97 -0.78 9.96
N ILE A 55 2.58 0.03 10.96
CA ILE A 55 1.52 1.05 10.83
C ILE A 55 1.82 2.02 9.69
N ARG A 56 2.96 2.71 9.79
CA ARG A 56 3.39 3.69 8.78
C ARG A 56 3.78 3.01 7.47
N ILE A 57 4.37 1.81 7.55
CA ILE A 57 4.80 1.05 6.36
C ILE A 57 3.58 0.68 5.49
N ALA A 58 2.48 0.21 6.09
CA ALA A 58 1.28 -0.16 5.34
C ALA A 58 0.66 1.06 4.64
N ALA A 59 0.51 2.17 5.37
CA ALA A 59 0.00 3.42 4.80
C ALA A 59 0.88 3.92 3.65
N ASN A 60 2.20 3.94 3.84
CA ASN A 60 3.15 4.37 2.82
C ASN A 60 3.19 3.43 1.59
N LYS A 61 2.94 2.12 1.78
CA LYS A 61 2.81 1.17 0.67
C LYS A 61 1.55 1.44 -0.16
N ALA A 62 0.42 1.70 0.49
CA ALA A 62 -0.81 2.09 -0.20
C ALA A 62 -0.61 3.41 -0.97
N TRP A 63 0.02 4.40 -0.34
CA TRP A 63 0.37 5.68 -0.94
C TRP A 63 1.29 5.50 -2.17
N THR A 64 2.36 4.73 -2.03
CA THR A 64 3.32 4.49 -3.13
C THR A 64 2.64 3.79 -4.30
N ALA A 65 1.83 2.76 -4.03
CA ALA A 65 1.12 2.03 -5.07
C ALA A 65 0.09 2.89 -5.82
N ALA A 66 -0.61 3.79 -5.11
CA ALA A 66 -1.55 4.73 -5.71
C ALA A 66 -0.84 5.76 -6.60
N ARG A 67 0.27 6.33 -6.13
CA ARG A 67 1.01 7.39 -6.84
C ARG A 67 1.75 6.89 -8.06
N GLU A 68 2.43 5.75 -7.94
CA GLU A 68 3.18 5.16 -9.05
C GLU A 68 2.32 4.31 -9.98
N ARG A 69 1.11 3.96 -9.54
CA ARG A 69 0.23 3.00 -10.22
C ARG A 69 0.93 1.68 -10.53
N LYS A 70 1.79 1.25 -9.60
CA LYS A 70 2.62 0.04 -9.69
C LYS A 70 2.72 -0.64 -8.33
N PRO A 71 2.89 -1.97 -8.28
CA PRO A 71 3.25 -2.66 -7.06
C PRO A 71 4.53 -2.06 -6.45
N THR A 72 4.55 -1.89 -5.12
CA THR A 72 5.74 -1.36 -4.42
C THR A 72 6.98 -2.26 -4.55
N LYS A 73 6.75 -3.53 -4.92
CA LYS A 73 7.82 -4.48 -5.27
C LYS A 73 8.60 -3.99 -6.50
N GLU A 74 7.92 -3.56 -7.55
CA GLU A 74 8.55 -3.08 -8.79
C GLU A 74 9.35 -1.80 -8.56
N ILE A 75 8.86 -0.91 -7.70
CA ILE A 75 9.62 0.29 -7.27
C ILE A 75 10.92 -0.15 -6.61
N GLY A 76 10.85 -1.13 -5.72
CA GLY A 76 12.00 -1.74 -5.07
C GLY A 76 13.00 -2.39 -6.02
N GLU A 77 12.52 -3.08 -7.04
CA GLU A 77 13.37 -3.69 -8.06
C GLU A 77 14.05 -2.62 -8.91
N LYS A 78 13.34 -1.56 -9.27
CA LYS A 78 13.87 -0.43 -10.05
C LYS A 78 14.99 0.30 -9.31
N VAL A 79 14.79 0.65 -8.03
CA VAL A 79 15.81 1.39 -7.25
C VAL A 79 17.04 0.55 -6.94
N ARG A 80 16.90 -0.79 -6.87
CA ARG A 80 18.03 -1.72 -6.64
C ARG A 80 18.67 -2.25 -7.92
N HIS A 81 18.21 -1.85 -9.10
CA HIS A 81 18.76 -2.34 -10.35
C HIS A 81 20.26 -1.96 -10.45
N PRO A 82 21.17 -2.90 -10.77
CA PRO A 82 22.62 -2.66 -10.69
C PRO A 82 23.10 -1.50 -11.57
N GLU A 83 22.56 -1.36 -12.78
CA GLU A 83 22.97 -0.31 -13.72
C GLU A 83 22.04 0.92 -13.77
N LYS A 84 20.76 0.75 -13.44
CA LYS A 84 19.68 1.75 -13.64
C LYS A 84 19.05 2.22 -12.32
N GLY A 85 19.53 1.65 -11.21
CA GLY A 85 19.08 2.00 -9.87
C GLY A 85 19.46 3.42 -9.52
N HIS A 86 18.69 3.97 -8.59
CA HIS A 86 18.91 5.29 -8.00
C HIS A 86 18.41 5.24 -6.57
N ASP A 87 18.89 6.19 -5.76
CA ASP A 87 18.37 6.34 -4.39
C ASP A 87 16.86 6.62 -4.44
N ILE A 88 16.10 5.93 -3.60
CA ILE A 88 14.66 6.13 -3.49
C ILE A 88 14.30 7.57 -3.09
N ALA A 89 15.22 8.29 -2.44
CA ALA A 89 15.08 9.71 -2.13
C ALA A 89 14.87 10.58 -3.39
N TYR A 90 15.30 10.14 -4.57
CA TYR A 90 15.10 10.88 -5.82
C TYR A 90 13.64 10.99 -6.28
N TYR A 91 12.73 10.19 -5.71
CA TYR A 91 11.29 10.37 -5.93
C TYR A 91 10.72 11.63 -5.25
N GLY A 92 11.49 12.28 -4.36
CA GLY A 92 11.15 13.58 -3.79
C GLY A 92 10.12 13.56 -2.65
N ASP A 93 9.67 12.38 -2.22
CA ASP A 93 8.76 12.23 -1.07
C ASP A 93 9.25 11.10 -0.14
N PRO A 94 9.43 11.36 1.17
CA PRO A 94 9.88 10.33 2.13
C PRO A 94 8.86 9.21 2.36
N LYS A 95 7.62 9.30 1.83
CA LYS A 95 6.61 8.24 1.91
C LYS A 95 6.87 7.08 0.95
N PHE A 96 7.78 7.20 -0.02
CA PHE A 96 8.07 6.12 -0.96
C PHE A 96 8.60 4.85 -0.27
N VAL A 97 8.02 3.69 -0.63
CA VAL A 97 8.45 2.37 -0.13
C VAL A 97 8.91 1.48 -1.27
N GLY A 98 10.20 1.13 -1.26
CA GLY A 98 10.85 0.30 -2.28
C GLY A 98 10.88 -1.20 -1.94
N TRP A 99 9.81 -1.77 -1.39
CA TRP A 99 9.71 -3.23 -1.20
C TRP A 99 8.26 -3.71 -1.16
N GLY A 100 8.06 -5.00 -1.42
CA GLY A 100 6.74 -5.57 -1.72
C GLY A 100 5.70 -5.45 -0.62
N GLY A 101 4.44 -5.23 -1.02
CA GLY A 101 3.26 -5.30 -0.16
C GLY A 101 2.13 -4.36 -0.56
N GLY A 102 2.41 -3.23 -1.22
CA GLY A 102 1.38 -2.36 -1.80
C GLY A 102 1.09 -2.76 -3.25
N ILE A 103 -0.19 -2.77 -3.62
CA ILE A 103 -0.68 -3.15 -4.95
C ILE A 103 -1.73 -2.11 -5.39
N PRO A 104 -1.64 -1.57 -6.63
CA PRO A 104 -2.64 -0.66 -7.15
C PRO A 104 -3.95 -1.40 -7.45
N LEU A 105 -5.08 -0.72 -7.22
CA LEU A 105 -6.41 -1.21 -7.56
C LEU A 105 -6.93 -0.43 -8.76
N TRP A 106 -7.61 -1.13 -9.67
CA TRP A 106 -8.13 -0.56 -10.91
C TRP A 106 -9.64 -0.69 -10.91
N LYS A 107 -10.31 0.42 -11.21
CA LYS A 107 -11.77 0.53 -11.34
C LYS A 107 -12.05 1.16 -12.70
#